data_AF-A0A1I2GHX9-F1
#
_entry.id   AF-A0A1I2GHX9-F1
#
_cell.length_a   1.000
_cell.length_b   1.000
_cell.length_c   1.000
_cell.angle_alpha   90.00
_cell.angle_beta   90.00
_cell.angle_gamma   90.00
#
_symmetry.space_group_name_H-M   'P 1'
#
loop_
_entity.id
_entity.type
_entity.pdbx_description
1 polymer ?
#
loop_
_entity_poly.entity_id
_entity_poly.type
_entity_poly.pdbx_seq_one_letter_code
_entity_poly.pdbx_strand_id
1 'polypeptide(L)'
;MTRAIDKTRPCASMAEVRAQVDALDDLLVPLLVERGGYMTQAAINKPQRSQVRDEARIEAIVARVRARALAEGGEPDVIEAIYRAMMEAYIAYEHREFERLAADGQKAAQQTQEHTA
;
A
#
# COMPACT_ATOMS: atom_id res chain seq x y z
N MET A 1 2.28 -9.58 -24.56
CA MET A 1 3.38 -8.59 -24.61
C MET A 1 2.89 -7.32 -23.95
N THR A 2 3.69 -6.75 -23.04
CA THR A 2 3.38 -5.45 -22.41
C THR A 2 3.28 -4.34 -23.45
N ARG A 3 2.34 -3.42 -23.23
CA ARG A 3 2.12 -2.17 -23.99
C ARG A 3 2.42 -0.92 -23.15
N ALA A 4 3.13 -1.09 -22.02
CA ALA A 4 3.46 0.03 -21.14
C ALA A 4 4.27 1.15 -21.84
N ILE A 5 5.04 0.80 -22.88
CA ILE A 5 5.80 1.77 -23.68
C ILE A 5 4.90 2.80 -24.37
N ASP A 6 3.67 2.44 -24.74
CA ASP A 6 2.70 3.33 -25.40
C ASP A 6 2.23 4.47 -24.50
N LYS A 7 2.49 4.37 -23.18
CA LYS A 7 2.16 5.38 -22.18
C LYS A 7 3.26 6.39 -21.94
N THR A 8 4.41 6.21 -22.57
CA THR A 8 5.59 7.05 -22.37
C THR A 8 5.76 8.00 -23.54
N ARG A 9 6.37 9.16 -23.28
CA ARG A 9 6.92 9.97 -24.37
C ARG A 9 8.27 9.39 -24.80
N PRO A 10 8.64 9.47 -26.09
CA PRO A 10 9.99 9.12 -26.52
C PRO A 10 11.05 9.93 -25.77
N CYS A 11 12.10 9.26 -25.32
CA CYS A 11 13.25 9.87 -24.67
C CYS A 11 14.51 9.60 -25.51
N ALA A 12 15.33 10.62 -25.74
CA ALA A 12 16.55 10.53 -26.54
C ALA A 12 17.79 10.18 -25.69
N SER A 13 17.68 10.19 -24.36
CA SER A 13 18.78 9.87 -23.44
C SER A 13 18.32 9.28 -22.13
N MET A 14 19.24 8.63 -21.40
CA MET A 14 18.97 8.16 -20.04
C MET A 14 18.70 9.28 -19.04
N ALA A 15 19.19 10.50 -19.30
CA ALA A 15 18.88 11.65 -18.47
C ALA A 15 17.40 12.03 -18.58
N GLU A 16 16.83 11.99 -19.79
CA GLU A 16 15.40 12.23 -20.00
C GLU A 16 14.53 11.13 -19.39
N VAL A 17 14.94 9.85 -19.53
CA VAL A 17 14.24 8.72 -18.89
C VAL A 17 14.17 8.91 -17.38
N ARG A 18 15.31 9.23 -16.73
CA ARG A 18 15.37 9.48 -15.29
C ARG A 18 14.47 10.63 -14.87
N ALA A 19 14.52 11.76 -15.58
CA ALA A 19 13.66 12.90 -15.28
C ALA A 19 12.15 12.57 -15.39
N GLN A 20 11.76 11.66 -16.30
CA GLN A 20 10.36 11.19 -16.36
C GLN A 20 10.00 10.24 -15.22
N VAL A 21 10.92 9.36 -14.81
CA VAL A 21 10.72 8.48 -13.65
C VAL A 21 10.64 9.30 -12.37
N ASP A 22 11.57 10.24 -12.15
CA ASP A 22 11.59 11.12 -10.98
C ASP A 22 10.27 11.90 -10.87
N ALA A 23 9.76 12.44 -11.98
CA ALA A 23 8.48 13.14 -12.00
C ALA A 23 7.28 12.22 -11.68
N LEU A 24 7.35 10.93 -12.01
CA LEU A 24 6.33 9.96 -11.59
C LEU A 24 6.47 9.62 -10.10
N ASP A 25 7.70 9.47 -9.60
CA ASP A 25 7.96 9.19 -8.20
C ASP A 25 7.51 10.34 -7.29
N ASP A 26 7.66 11.59 -7.74
CA ASP A 26 7.11 12.79 -7.07
C ASP A 26 5.58 12.75 -6.91
N LEU A 27 4.88 12.02 -7.78
CA LEU A 27 3.43 11.79 -7.68
C LEU A 27 3.11 10.53 -6.86
N LEU A 28 3.92 9.48 -6.97
CA LEU A 28 3.70 8.22 -6.29
C LEU A 28 3.94 8.33 -4.78
N VAL A 29 4.99 9.02 -4.35
CA VAL A 29 5.35 9.11 -2.93
C VAL A 29 4.23 9.74 -2.10
N PRO A 30 3.61 10.89 -2.46
CA PRO A 30 2.48 11.43 -1.72
C PRO A 30 1.30 10.45 -1.63
N LEU A 31 0.97 9.74 -2.70
CA LEU A 31 -0.11 8.74 -2.72
C LEU A 31 0.20 7.55 -1.79
N LEU A 32 1.47 7.12 -1.74
CA LEU A 32 1.91 6.07 -0.83
C LEU A 32 1.90 6.56 0.64
N VAL A 33 2.24 7.82 0.90
CA VAL A 33 2.11 8.41 2.25
C VAL A 33 0.64 8.41 2.68
N GLU A 34 -0.28 8.85 1.82
CA GLU A 34 -1.72 8.83 2.11
C GLU A 34 -2.22 7.39 2.33
N ARG A 35 -1.84 6.46 1.46
CA ARG A 35 -2.14 5.02 1.64
C ARG A 35 -1.63 4.51 2.98
N GLY A 36 -0.45 4.93 3.42
CA GLY A 36 0.13 4.61 4.73
C GLY A 36 -0.70 5.15 5.89
N GLY A 37 -1.22 6.37 5.79
CA GLY A 37 -2.13 6.95 6.77
C GLY A 37 -3.40 6.12 6.98
N TYR A 38 -3.96 5.54 5.90
CA TYR A 38 -5.07 4.59 6.02
C TYR A 38 -4.68 3.28 6.73
N MET A 39 -3.41 2.87 6.70
CA MET A 39 -2.94 1.72 7.48
C MET A 39 -2.82 2.07 8.96
N THR A 40 -2.47 3.30 9.32
CA THR A 40 -2.58 3.78 10.72
C THR A 40 -4.04 3.79 11.18
N GLN A 41 -4.98 4.21 10.33
CA GLN A 41 -6.42 4.10 10.62
C GLN A 41 -6.85 2.65 10.79
N ALA A 42 -6.37 1.73 9.95
CA ALA A 42 -6.61 0.30 10.12
C ALA A 42 -6.05 -0.19 11.47
N ALA A 43 -4.84 0.26 11.86
CA ALA A 43 -4.25 -0.04 13.15
C ALA A 43 -5.19 0.37 14.27
N ILE A 44 -5.74 1.59 14.25
CA ILE A 44 -6.70 2.11 15.24
C ILE A 44 -7.94 1.21 15.34
N ASN A 45 -8.53 0.83 14.21
CA ASN A 45 -9.77 0.03 14.18
C ASN A 45 -9.57 -1.46 14.48
N LYS A 46 -8.33 -1.97 14.49
CA LYS A 46 -8.05 -3.37 14.84
C LYS A 46 -7.97 -3.53 16.37
N PRO A 47 -8.81 -4.41 16.97
CA PRO A 47 -8.74 -4.67 18.41
C PRO A 47 -7.56 -5.57 18.81
N GLN A 48 -7.10 -6.46 17.92
CA GLN A 48 -6.03 -7.43 18.22
C GLN A 48 -4.90 -7.41 17.21
N ARG A 49 -3.66 -7.66 17.67
CA ARG A 49 -2.45 -7.73 16.85
C ARG A 49 -2.51 -8.83 15.78
N SER A 50 -3.25 -9.90 16.02
CA SER A 50 -3.47 -11.00 15.06
C SER A 50 -4.24 -10.58 13.81
N GLN A 51 -5.01 -9.47 13.88
CA GLN A 51 -5.79 -8.95 12.75
C GLN A 51 -4.99 -8.00 11.85
N VAL A 52 -3.72 -7.72 12.20
CA VAL A 52 -2.84 -6.85 11.40
C VAL A 52 -2.62 -7.46 10.02
N ARG A 53 -2.41 -8.78 9.94
CA ARG A 53 -2.27 -9.52 8.68
C ARG A 53 -3.57 -10.25 8.33
N ASP A 54 -4.10 -9.95 7.15
CA ASP A 54 -5.27 -10.61 6.56
C ASP A 54 -4.91 -11.13 5.17
N GLU A 55 -4.68 -12.45 5.06
CA GLU A 55 -4.30 -13.10 3.81
C GLU A 55 -5.40 -13.01 2.74
N ALA A 56 -6.67 -13.12 3.14
CA ALA A 56 -7.78 -13.00 2.20
C ALA A 56 -7.82 -11.59 1.60
N ARG A 57 -7.54 -10.57 2.42
CA ARG A 57 -7.43 -9.19 1.93
C ARG A 57 -6.24 -9.00 1.01
N ILE A 58 -5.08 -9.56 1.32
CA ILE A 58 -3.87 -9.52 0.49
C ILE A 58 -4.17 -10.09 -0.90
N GLU A 59 -4.74 -11.29 -0.99
CA GLU A 59 -5.06 -11.93 -2.27
C GLU A 59 -6.13 -11.15 -3.06
N ALA A 60 -7.11 -10.54 -2.37
CA ALA A 60 -8.08 -9.65 -3.03
C ALA A 60 -7.42 -8.39 -3.61
N ILE A 61 -6.39 -7.82 -2.96
CA ILE A 61 -5.61 -6.71 -3.52
C ILE A 61 -4.85 -7.19 -4.75
N VAL A 62 -4.13 -8.32 -4.64
CA VAL A 62 -3.34 -8.90 -5.73
C VAL A 62 -4.19 -9.14 -6.97
N ALA A 63 -5.33 -9.82 -6.83
CA ALA A 63 -6.24 -10.06 -7.94
C ALA A 63 -6.68 -8.77 -8.64
N ARG A 64 -7.05 -7.74 -7.84
CA ARG A 64 -7.48 -6.44 -8.36
C ARG A 64 -6.37 -5.71 -9.12
N VAL A 65 -5.13 -5.71 -8.59
CA VAL A 65 -4.03 -4.96 -9.21
C VAL A 65 -3.46 -5.68 -10.43
N ARG A 66 -3.46 -7.02 -10.44
CA ARG A 66 -3.14 -7.83 -11.62
C ARG A 66 -4.11 -7.54 -12.77
N ALA A 67 -5.42 -7.56 -12.47
CA ALA A 67 -6.45 -7.24 -13.47
C ALA A 67 -6.28 -5.81 -14.01
N ARG A 68 -5.97 -4.84 -13.13
CA ARG A 68 -5.70 -3.46 -13.55
C ARG A 68 -4.43 -3.36 -14.40
N ALA A 69 -3.35 -4.06 -14.03
CA ALA A 69 -2.11 -4.08 -14.79
C ALA A 69 -2.36 -4.52 -16.24
N LEU A 70 -3.10 -5.62 -16.43
CA LEU A 70 -3.49 -6.09 -17.76
C LEU A 70 -4.28 -5.04 -18.56
N ALA A 71 -5.31 -4.46 -17.93
CA ALA A 71 -6.16 -3.45 -18.59
C ALA A 71 -5.37 -2.21 -19.04
N GLU A 72 -4.35 -1.85 -18.27
CA GLU A 72 -3.46 -0.72 -18.54
C GLU A 72 -2.28 -1.08 -19.46
N GLY A 73 -2.21 -2.33 -19.95
CA GLY A 73 -1.14 -2.81 -20.82
C GLY A 73 0.18 -3.10 -20.10
N GLY A 74 0.20 -3.19 -18.77
CA GLY A 74 1.38 -3.54 -17.98
C GLY A 74 1.61 -5.05 -17.82
N GLU A 75 2.66 -5.40 -17.09
CA GLU A 75 3.02 -6.79 -16.75
C GLU A 75 2.47 -7.15 -15.36
N PRO A 76 1.51 -8.09 -15.25
CA PRO A 76 0.82 -8.37 -13.98
C PRO A 76 1.75 -8.87 -12.87
N ASP A 77 2.74 -9.69 -13.23
CA ASP A 77 3.66 -10.30 -12.27
C ASP A 77 4.58 -9.24 -11.64
N VAL A 78 4.97 -8.22 -12.41
CA VAL A 78 5.72 -7.05 -11.89
C VAL A 78 4.87 -6.25 -10.91
N ILE A 79 3.61 -5.97 -11.26
CA ILE A 79 2.70 -5.21 -10.39
C ILE A 79 2.37 -6.00 -9.12
N GLU A 80 2.16 -7.31 -9.22
CA GLU A 80 1.97 -8.16 -8.04
C GLU A 80 3.16 -8.11 -7.09
N ALA A 81 4.39 -8.27 -7.61
CA ALA A 81 5.60 -8.24 -6.79
C ALA A 81 5.73 -6.92 -6.01
N ILE A 82 5.47 -5.78 -6.68
CA ILE A 82 5.47 -4.46 -6.04
C ILE A 82 4.41 -4.39 -4.94
N TYR A 83 3.18 -4.82 -5.23
CA TYR A 83 2.09 -4.73 -4.26
C TYR A 83 2.28 -5.66 -3.07
N ARG A 84 2.82 -6.87 -3.26
CA ARG A 84 3.15 -7.77 -2.15
C ARG A 84 4.22 -7.15 -1.25
N ALA A 85 5.32 -6.67 -1.82
CA ALA A 85 6.37 -6.01 -1.04
C ALA A 85 5.84 -4.77 -0.28
N MET A 86 5.01 -3.96 -0.95
CA MET A 86 4.37 -2.80 -0.33
C MET A 86 3.45 -3.21 0.83
N MET A 87 2.65 -4.26 0.67
CA MET A 87 1.77 -4.76 1.74
C MET A 87 2.58 -5.26 2.93
N GLU A 88 3.65 -6.02 2.72
CA GLU A 88 4.54 -6.46 3.80
C GLU A 88 5.16 -5.27 4.55
N ALA A 89 5.59 -4.23 3.83
CA ALA A 89 6.12 -3.01 4.43
C ALA A 89 5.07 -2.30 5.30
N TYR A 90 3.82 -2.21 4.84
CA TYR A 90 2.74 -1.60 5.62
C TYR A 90 2.27 -2.46 6.80
N ILE A 91 2.26 -3.79 6.68
CA ILE A 91 1.98 -4.70 7.80
C ILE A 91 3.03 -4.50 8.89
N ALA A 92 4.31 -4.43 8.52
CA ALA A 92 5.39 -4.13 9.46
C ALA A 92 5.25 -2.74 10.10
N TYR A 93 4.82 -1.73 9.32
CA TYR A 93 4.51 -0.39 9.84
C TYR A 93 3.32 -0.40 10.81
N GLU A 94 2.24 -1.10 10.45
CA GLU A 94 1.03 -1.20 11.24
C GLU A 94 1.29 -1.88 12.59
N HIS A 95 2.15 -2.90 12.63
CA HIS A 95 2.59 -3.49 13.90
C HIS A 95 3.25 -2.47 14.83
N ARG A 96 4.13 -1.60 14.30
CA ARG A 96 4.77 -0.54 15.08
C ARG A 96 3.78 0.51 15.56
N GLU A 97 2.85 0.93 14.70
CA GLU A 97 1.81 1.90 15.10
C GLU A 97 0.85 1.31 16.13
N PHE A 98 0.48 0.04 16.01
CA PHE A 98 -0.34 -0.63 17.02
C PHE A 98 0.33 -0.61 18.39
N GLU A 99 1.62 -0.96 18.46
CA GLU A 99 2.42 -0.96 19.69
C GLU A 99 2.53 0.45 20.29
N ARG A 100 2.76 1.47 19.45
CA ARG A 100 2.78 2.88 19.87
C ARG A 100 1.43 3.33 20.45
N LEU A 101 0.33 3.06 19.75
CA LEU A 101 -1.03 3.42 20.20
C LEU A 101 -1.44 2.70 21.48
N ALA A 102 -0.97 1.46 21.69
CA ALA A 102 -1.18 0.72 22.92
C ALA A 102 -0.40 1.34 24.09
N ALA A 103 0.86 1.72 23.88
CA ALA A 103 1.67 2.41 24.88
C ALA A 103 1.08 3.80 25.26
N ASP A 104 0.48 4.50 24.30
CA ASP A 104 -0.19 5.79 24.51
C ASP A 104 -1.58 5.65 25.17
N GLY A 105 -2.02 4.44 25.53
CA GLY A 105 -3.31 4.17 26.19
C GLY A 105 -4.54 4.30 25.29
N GLN A 106 -4.36 4.62 24.01
CA GLN A 106 -5.45 4.88 23.06
C GLN A 106 -6.20 3.61 22.67
N LYS A 107 -5.57 2.43 22.85
CA LYS A 107 -6.20 1.12 22.63
C LYS A 107 -7.14 0.67 23.74
N ALA A 108 -6.85 1.01 25.01
CA ALA A 108 -7.71 0.65 26.14
C ALA A 108 -9.00 1.49 26.17
N ALA A 109 -8.93 2.75 25.72
CA ALA A 109 -10.07 3.65 25.64
C ALA A 109 -11.16 3.19 24.64
N GLN A 110 -10.78 2.55 23.54
CA GLN A 110 -11.72 2.01 22.54
C GLN A 110 -12.41 0.72 22.98
N GLN A 111 -11.72 -0.18 23.68
CA GLN A 111 -12.31 -1.44 24.18
C GLN A 111 -13.40 -1.19 25.23
N THR A 112 -13.35 -0.05 25.93
CA THR A 112 -14.37 0.32 26.92
C THR A 112 -15.63 0.90 26.25
N GLN A 113 -15.53 1.45 25.04
CA GLN A 113 -16.67 2.02 24.30
C GLN A 113 -17.51 0.96 23.57
N GLU A 114 -16.92 -0.15 23.13
CA GLU A 114 -17.66 -1.24 22.45
C GLU A 114 -18.46 -2.14 23.40
N HIS A 115 -18.17 -2.14 24.71
CA HIS A 115 -18.90 -2.98 25.68
C HIS A 115 -20.15 -2.32 26.28
N THR A 116 -20.51 -1.11 25.82
CA THR A 116 -21.69 -0.37 26.30
C THR A 116 -22.77 -0.16 25.23
N ALA A 117 -22.71 -0.89 24.11
CA ALA A 117 -23.69 -0.81 23.03
C ALA A 117 -24.39 -2.16 22.79
#